data_AF-A0A2P8VUE2-F1
#
_entry.id   AF-A0A2P8VUE2-F1
#
_cell.length_a   1.000
_cell.length_b   1.000
_cell.length_c   1.000
_cell.angle_alpha   90.00
_cell.angle_beta   90.00
_cell.angle_gamma   90.00
#
_symmetry.space_group_name_H-M   'P 1'
#
loop_
_entity.id
_entity.type
_entity.pdbx_description
1 polymer ?
#
loop_
_entity_poly.entity_id
_entity_poly.type
_entity_poly.pdbx_seq_one_letter_code
_entity_poly.pdbx_strand_id
1 'polypeptide(L)'
;MTLQELQDQALQLSVEARWQLVNTVLASLQKDTHCALMEPDPAFPDIAFRSDAENSWVPVVHGTSIHVKTVVMAATEWEWSREQIAEEYGLSNAQVDAALVFYNTHHTEVNGATLTELPRQDAEPTPELKPQKSSKKSPKTPIESAESAKV
;
A
#
# COMPACT_ATOMS: atom_id res chain seq x y z
N MET A 1 -27.52 3.37 -29.40
CA MET A 1 -26.42 2.40 -29.22
C MET A 1 -26.40 1.98 -27.76
N THR A 2 -26.45 0.68 -27.52
CA THR A 2 -26.33 0.06 -26.20
C THR A 2 -24.87 -0.26 -25.86
N LEU A 3 -24.56 -0.48 -24.58
CA LEU A 3 -23.24 -0.95 -24.13
C LEU A 3 -22.85 -2.26 -24.83
N GLN A 4 -23.84 -3.14 -25.06
CA GLN A 4 -23.66 -4.43 -25.72
C GLN A 4 -23.23 -4.25 -27.19
N GLU A 5 -23.87 -3.34 -27.92
CA GLU A 5 -23.47 -2.99 -29.30
C GLU A 5 -22.07 -2.37 -29.34
N LEU A 6 -21.69 -1.57 -28.34
CA LEU A 6 -20.34 -0.99 -28.25
C LEU A 6 -19.29 -2.08 -28.02
N GLN A 7 -19.59 -3.05 -27.15
CA GLN A 7 -18.72 -4.19 -26.89
C GLN A 7 -18.54 -5.05 -28.14
N ASP A 8 -19.62 -5.34 -28.87
CA ASP A 8 -19.56 -6.11 -30.11
C ASP A 8 -18.70 -5.41 -31.16
N GLN A 9 -18.88 -4.09 -31.35
CA GLN A 9 -18.06 -3.27 -32.23
C GLN A 9 -16.59 -3.23 -31.81
N ALA A 10 -16.29 -3.16 -30.51
CA ALA A 10 -14.93 -3.18 -30.01
C ALA A 10 -14.24 -4.53 -30.26
N LEU A 11 -14.97 -5.65 -30.21
CA LEU A 11 -14.41 -6.98 -30.48
C LEU A 11 -14.05 -7.20 -31.96
N GLN A 12 -14.71 -6.50 -32.88
CA GLN A 12 -14.39 -6.53 -34.32
C GLN A 12 -13.06 -5.83 -34.67
N LEU A 13 -12.50 -5.02 -33.77
CA LEU A 13 -11.23 -4.33 -33.97
C LEU A 13 -10.04 -5.29 -33.86
N SER A 14 -8.91 -4.92 -34.46
CA SER A 14 -7.64 -5.62 -34.26
C SER A 14 -7.20 -5.54 -32.79
N VAL A 15 -6.38 -6.50 -32.35
CA VAL A 15 -5.84 -6.54 -30.97
C VAL A 15 -5.15 -5.23 -30.61
N GLU A 16 -4.35 -4.67 -31.53
CA GLU A 16 -3.70 -3.37 -31.38
C GLU A 16 -4.73 -2.25 -31.18
N ALA A 17 -5.74 -2.16 -32.05
CA ALA A 17 -6.76 -1.12 -31.96
C ALA A 17 -7.59 -1.22 -30.66
N ARG A 18 -7.87 -2.44 -30.17
CA ARG A 18 -8.52 -2.64 -28.87
C ARG A 18 -7.65 -2.18 -27.71
N TRP A 19 -6.35 -2.47 -27.75
CA TRP A 19 -5.42 -2.03 -26.71
C TRP A 19 -5.28 -0.50 -26.69
N GLN A 20 -5.17 0.13 -27.87
CA GLN A 20 -5.18 1.59 -27.99
C GLN A 20 -6.47 2.22 -27.45
N LEU A 21 -7.63 1.60 -27.72
CA LEU A 21 -8.92 2.06 -27.20
C LEU A 21 -8.94 2.01 -25.66
N VAL A 22 -8.57 0.88 -25.07
CA VAL A 22 -8.52 0.72 -23.60
C VAL A 22 -7.57 1.74 -22.98
N ASN A 23 -6.38 1.91 -23.57
CA ASN A 23 -5.40 2.88 -23.07
C ASN A 23 -5.91 4.32 -23.19
N THR A 24 -6.63 4.65 -24.26
CA THR A 24 -7.24 5.98 -24.44
C THR A 24 -8.36 6.23 -23.43
N VAL A 25 -9.21 5.25 -23.19
CA VAL A 25 -10.27 5.33 -22.16
C VAL A 25 -9.64 5.49 -20.78
N LEU A 26 -8.62 4.70 -20.46
CA LEU A 26 -7.88 4.81 -19.21
C LEU A 26 -7.25 6.19 -19.04
N ALA A 27 -6.59 6.72 -20.06
CA ALA A 27 -6.01 8.07 -20.04
C ALA A 27 -7.08 9.16 -19.87
N SER A 28 -8.26 8.98 -20.46
CA SER A 28 -9.38 9.92 -20.31
C SER A 28 -9.94 9.90 -18.90
N LEU A 29 -10.12 8.69 -18.32
CA LEU A 29 -10.55 8.54 -16.92
C LEU A 29 -9.52 9.14 -15.95
N GLN A 30 -8.24 8.87 -16.16
CA GLN A 30 -7.16 9.46 -15.35
C GLN A 30 -7.15 10.98 -15.44
N LYS A 31 -7.44 11.55 -16.62
CA LYS A 31 -7.55 13.00 -16.80
C LYS A 31 -8.76 13.59 -16.06
N ASP A 32 -9.91 12.94 -16.14
CA ASP A 32 -11.10 13.37 -15.38
C ASP A 32 -10.84 13.33 -13.86
N THR A 33 -10.22 12.23 -13.38
CA THR A 33 -9.80 12.11 -11.98
C THR A 33 -8.77 13.18 -11.60
N HIS A 34 -7.77 13.46 -12.46
CA HIS A 34 -6.79 14.53 -12.24
C HIS A 34 -7.46 15.90 -12.11
N CYS A 35 -8.42 16.21 -12.99
CA CYS A 35 -9.17 17.46 -12.93
C CYS A 35 -10.00 17.55 -11.64
N ALA A 36 -10.73 16.50 -11.30
CA ALA A 36 -11.57 16.46 -10.10
C ALA A 36 -10.77 16.57 -8.80
N LEU A 37 -9.56 16.00 -8.73
CA LEU A 37 -8.69 16.05 -7.55
C LEU A 37 -7.83 17.32 -7.45
N MET A 38 -7.67 18.07 -8.54
CA MET A 38 -7.05 19.41 -8.52
C MET A 38 -8.00 20.50 -8.02
N GLU A 39 -9.31 20.26 -8.04
CA GLU A 39 -10.26 21.16 -7.41
C GLU A 39 -10.20 20.96 -5.89
N PRO A 40 -9.72 21.95 -5.11
CA PRO A 40 -9.62 21.81 -3.67
C PRO A 40 -11.03 21.62 -3.11
N ASP A 41 -11.21 20.56 -2.32
CA ASP A 41 -12.47 20.32 -1.65
C ASP A 41 -12.78 21.51 -0.73
N PRO A 42 -13.94 22.18 -0.87
CA PRO A 42 -14.25 23.38 -0.11
C PRO A 42 -14.40 23.11 1.39
N ALA A 43 -14.61 21.87 1.82
CA ALA A 43 -14.63 21.50 3.24
C ALA A 43 -13.23 21.30 3.82
N PHE A 44 -12.22 21.07 2.98
CA PHE A 44 -10.82 20.85 3.39
C PHE A 44 -9.83 21.73 2.60
N PRO A 45 -9.87 23.07 2.77
CA PRO A 45 -9.00 23.99 2.02
C PRO A 45 -7.50 23.81 2.34
N ASP A 46 -7.17 23.19 3.48
CA ASP A 46 -5.81 22.91 3.92
C ASP A 46 -5.24 21.60 3.37
N ILE A 47 -6.02 20.84 2.56
CA ILE A 47 -5.59 19.57 1.97
C ILE A 47 -5.55 19.70 0.45
N ALA A 48 -4.44 19.28 -0.15
CA ALA A 48 -4.26 19.22 -1.59
C ALA A 48 -3.91 17.78 -2.02
N PHE A 49 -4.04 17.47 -3.30
CA PHE A 49 -3.64 16.17 -3.86
C PHE A 49 -2.41 16.32 -4.74
N ARG A 50 -1.49 15.36 -4.64
CA ARG A 50 -0.30 15.29 -5.48
C ARG A 50 -0.17 13.90 -6.10
N SER A 51 0.32 13.84 -7.34
CA SER A 51 0.72 12.60 -7.99
C SER A 51 2.04 12.09 -7.40
N ASP A 52 2.07 10.83 -6.95
CA ASP A 52 3.32 10.13 -6.61
C ASP A 52 3.86 9.31 -7.80
N ALA A 53 5.07 8.75 -7.69
CA ALA A 53 5.74 7.98 -8.74
C ALA A 53 4.95 6.74 -9.20
N GLU A 54 4.04 6.25 -8.35
CA GLU A 54 3.15 5.12 -8.63
C GLU A 54 1.83 5.53 -9.31
N ASN A 55 1.75 6.76 -9.84
CA ASN A 55 0.55 7.34 -10.48
C ASN A 55 -0.69 7.33 -9.57
N SER A 56 -0.45 7.29 -8.25
CA SER A 56 -1.47 7.36 -7.22
C SER A 56 -1.58 8.79 -6.70
N TRP A 57 -2.82 9.24 -6.49
CA TRP A 57 -3.11 10.54 -5.91
C TRP A 57 -3.04 10.45 -4.40
N VAL A 58 -2.08 11.16 -3.81
CA VAL A 58 -1.84 11.14 -2.37
C VAL A 58 -2.24 12.48 -1.76
N PRO A 59 -3.07 12.49 -0.70
CA PRO A 59 -3.41 13.72 0.01
C PRO A 59 -2.19 14.26 0.76
N VAL A 60 -1.89 15.53 0.54
CA VAL A 60 -0.81 16.31 1.14
C VAL A 60 -1.36 17.54 1.86
N VAL A 61 -0.67 17.98 2.90
CA VAL A 61 -1.02 19.22 3.59
C VAL A 61 -0.63 20.41 2.71
N HIS A 62 -1.59 21.29 2.43
CA HIS A 62 -1.45 22.44 1.54
C HIS A 62 -0.27 23.33 1.94
N GLY A 63 0.52 23.75 0.94
CA GLY A 63 1.75 24.52 1.15
C GLY A 63 2.97 23.68 1.59
N THR A 64 2.81 22.36 1.75
CA THR A 64 3.91 21.45 2.09
C THR A 64 3.95 20.22 1.18
N SER A 65 5.00 19.40 1.34
CA SER A 65 5.12 18.08 0.71
C SER A 65 4.85 16.94 1.69
N ILE A 66 4.21 17.22 2.82
CA ILE A 66 3.94 16.24 3.88
C ILE A 66 2.63 15.53 3.59
N HIS A 67 2.66 14.21 3.54
CA HIS A 67 1.48 13.38 3.33
C HIS A 67 0.58 13.40 4.58
N VAL A 68 -0.74 13.44 4.38
CA VAL A 68 -1.72 13.31 5.48
C VAL A 68 -1.49 12.00 6.25
N LYS A 69 -1.14 10.92 5.54
CA LYS A 69 -0.78 9.63 6.16
C LYS A 69 0.33 9.77 7.20
N THR A 70 1.35 10.60 6.95
CA THR A 70 2.46 10.81 7.88
C THR A 70 1.98 11.49 9.17
N VAL A 71 1.11 12.50 9.06
CA VAL A 71 0.50 13.19 10.22
C VAL A 71 -0.33 12.21 11.05
N VAL A 72 -1.10 11.35 10.40
CA VAL A 72 -1.91 10.32 11.06
C VAL A 72 -1.03 9.30 11.78
N MET A 73 0.00 8.77 11.11
CA MET A 73 0.96 7.84 11.73
C MET A 73 1.65 8.47 12.94
N ALA A 74 2.01 9.74 12.87
CA ALA A 74 2.61 10.45 14.01
C ALA A 74 1.65 10.54 15.21
N ALA A 75 0.36 10.75 14.95
CA ALA A 75 -0.65 10.79 16.00
C ALA A 75 -1.00 9.40 16.57
N THR A 76 -1.01 8.35 15.73
CA THR A 76 -1.50 7.01 16.14
C THR A 76 -0.40 6.03 16.52
N GLU A 77 0.71 5.99 15.79
CA GLU A 77 1.80 5.03 16.02
C GLU A 77 2.90 5.60 16.90
N TRP A 78 3.18 6.90 16.79
CA TRP A 78 4.17 7.57 17.65
C TRP A 78 3.53 8.30 18.83
N GLU A 79 2.19 8.34 18.89
CA GLU A 79 1.41 8.95 19.98
C GLU A 79 1.80 10.41 20.25
N TRP A 80 2.28 11.13 19.22
CA TRP A 80 2.67 12.52 19.36
C TRP A 80 1.45 13.42 19.52
N SER A 81 1.62 14.46 20.34
CA SER A 81 0.60 15.49 20.51
C SER A 81 0.53 16.37 19.25
N ARG A 82 -0.63 16.99 19.02
CA ARG A 82 -0.86 17.82 17.82
C ARG A 82 0.16 18.96 17.72
N GLU A 83 0.50 19.54 18.85
CA GLU A 83 1.48 20.60 18.99
C GLU A 83 2.89 20.12 18.64
N GLN A 84 3.23 18.89 19.03
CA GLN A 84 4.52 18.28 18.71
C GLN A 84 4.64 17.96 17.21
N ILE A 85 3.56 17.46 16.59
CA ILE A 85 3.50 17.22 15.15
C ILE A 85 3.63 18.56 14.39
N ALA A 86 2.93 19.59 14.85
CA ALA A 86 3.01 20.94 14.28
C ALA A 86 4.44 21.50 14.33
N GLU A 87 5.10 21.38 15.49
CA GLU A 87 6.47 21.86 15.67
C GLU A 87 7.47 21.09 14.80
N GLU A 88 7.42 19.76 14.80
CA GLU A 88 8.42 18.92 14.11
C GLU A 88 8.30 19.00 12.58
N TYR A 89 7.07 19.09 12.07
CA TYR A 89 6.83 19.16 10.63
C TYR A 89 6.69 20.59 10.10
N GLY A 90 6.82 21.60 10.95
CA GLY A 90 6.64 23.02 10.57
C GLY A 90 5.23 23.33 10.08
N LEU A 91 4.22 22.63 10.62
CA LEU A 91 2.81 22.78 10.30
C LEU A 91 2.11 23.66 11.33
N SER A 92 0.99 24.27 10.96
CA SER A 92 0.11 24.90 11.94
C SER A 92 -0.79 23.86 12.62
N ASN A 93 -1.20 24.12 13.87
CA ASN A 93 -2.15 23.25 14.59
C ASN A 93 -3.46 23.06 13.82
N ALA A 94 -3.92 24.09 13.08
CA ALA A 94 -5.10 23.99 12.23
C ALA A 94 -4.93 22.99 11.08
N GLN A 95 -3.75 22.97 10.44
CA GLN A 95 -3.44 22.00 9.38
C GLN A 95 -3.32 20.57 9.92
N VAL A 96 -2.73 20.40 11.11
CA VAL A 96 -2.67 19.08 11.78
C VAL A 96 -4.07 18.58 12.09
N ASP A 97 -4.95 19.43 12.63
CA ASP A 97 -6.35 19.07 12.91
C ASP A 97 -7.12 18.75 11.62
N ALA A 98 -7.00 19.60 10.58
CA ALA A 98 -7.62 19.37 9.28
C ALA A 98 -7.19 18.04 8.65
N ALA A 99 -5.90 17.69 8.73
CA ALA A 99 -5.37 16.42 8.21
C ALA A 99 -5.94 15.21 8.96
N LEU A 100 -6.08 15.29 10.29
CA LEU A 100 -6.68 14.22 11.09
C LEU A 100 -8.19 14.08 10.83
N VAL A 101 -8.92 15.19 10.70
CA VAL A 101 -10.35 15.19 10.36
C VAL A 101 -10.59 14.66 8.94
N PHE A 102 -9.76 15.06 7.99
CA PHE A 102 -9.80 14.55 6.61
C PHE A 102 -9.60 13.05 6.60
N TYR A 103 -8.57 12.55 7.29
CA TYR A 103 -8.33 11.11 7.39
C TYR A 103 -9.53 10.39 7.99
N ASN A 104 -10.10 10.87 9.11
CA ASN A 104 -11.24 10.21 9.74
C ASN A 104 -12.49 10.16 8.82
N THR A 105 -12.76 11.25 8.09
CA THR A 105 -13.88 11.36 7.15
C THR A 105 -13.72 10.45 5.92
N HIS A 106 -12.49 10.30 5.41
CA HIS A 106 -12.19 9.55 4.19
C HIS A 106 -11.47 8.20 4.42
N HIS A 107 -11.32 7.74 5.68
CA HIS A 107 -10.51 6.55 5.99
C HIS A 107 -11.02 5.28 5.30
N THR A 108 -12.32 5.18 5.03
CA THR A 108 -12.92 4.06 4.29
C THR A 108 -12.49 3.99 2.83
N GLU A 109 -12.22 5.14 2.20
CA GLU A 109 -11.70 5.20 0.82
C GLU A 109 -10.18 4.97 0.80
N VAL A 110 -9.46 5.50 1.80
CA VAL A 110 -8.00 5.38 1.92
C VAL A 110 -7.55 3.96 2.32
N ASN A 111 -8.34 3.25 3.13
CA ASN A 111 -8.02 1.89 3.58
C ASN A 111 -8.71 0.79 2.74
N GLY A 112 -9.55 1.15 1.77
CA GLY A 112 -10.29 0.22 0.91
C GLY A 112 -9.48 -0.36 -0.27
N ALA A 113 -8.31 0.20 -0.57
CA ALA A 113 -7.46 -0.26 -1.68
C ALA A 113 -6.56 -1.46 -1.35
N THR A 114 -6.56 -1.96 -0.10
CA THR A 114 -5.76 -3.11 0.34
C THR A 114 -6.62 -4.36 0.52
N LEU A 115 -7.44 -4.70 -0.47
CA LEU A 115 -7.97 -6.06 -0.58
C LEU A 115 -8.12 -6.50 -2.04
N THR A 116 -6.99 -6.61 -2.74
CA THR A 116 -6.86 -7.68 -3.75
C THR A 116 -6.10 -8.81 -3.07
N GLU A 117 -6.84 -9.63 -2.34
CA GLU A 117 -6.47 -11.02 -2.11
C GLU A 117 -6.24 -11.64 -3.49
N LEU A 118 -4.97 -11.86 -3.85
CA LEU A 118 -4.64 -12.79 -4.93
C LEU A 118 -5.32 -14.12 -4.56
N PRO A 119 -6.10 -14.73 -5.47
CA PRO A 119 -6.76 -15.99 -5.16
C PRO A 119 -5.71 -17.01 -4.74
N ARG A 120 -5.84 -17.39 -3.48
CA ARG A 120 -5.34 -18.64 -2.90
C ARG A 120 -5.65 -19.76 -3.91
N GLN A 121 -4.63 -20.28 -4.59
CA GLN A 121 -4.76 -21.56 -5.26
C GLN A 121 -4.71 -22.63 -4.16
N ASP A 122 -5.89 -23.01 -3.69
CA ASP A 122 -6.07 -24.19 -2.86
C ASP A 122 -5.89 -25.48 -3.69
N ALA A 123 -5.23 -26.43 -3.02
CA ALA A 123 -5.14 -27.88 -3.25
C ALA A 123 -4.06 -28.43 -4.22
N GLU A 124 -3.14 -29.33 -3.86
CA GLU A 124 -2.65 -30.02 -2.62
C GLU A 124 -1.60 -31.09 -3.09
N PRO A 125 -0.87 -31.90 -2.27
CA PRO A 125 -0.82 -32.01 -0.80
C PRO A 125 0.60 -32.05 -0.17
N THR A 126 0.59 -31.88 1.15
CA THR A 126 1.66 -32.03 2.17
C THR A 126 2.27 -33.46 2.20
N PRO A 127 3.53 -33.66 2.67
CA PRO A 127 3.78 -33.87 4.12
C PRO A 127 5.02 -33.10 4.63
N GLU A 128 4.86 -32.24 5.62
CA GLU A 128 5.14 -32.51 7.04
C GLU A 128 6.64 -32.73 7.36
N LEU A 129 7.31 -31.68 7.86
CA LEU A 129 8.44 -31.83 8.78
C LEU A 129 8.28 -30.84 9.94
N LYS A 130 7.78 -31.37 11.07
CA LYS A 130 7.69 -30.72 12.38
C LYS A 130 9.08 -30.31 12.90
N PRO A 131 9.21 -29.21 13.66
CA PRO A 131 10.48 -28.83 14.28
C PRO A 131 10.77 -29.75 15.49
N GLN A 132 11.76 -30.64 15.36
CA GLN A 132 12.22 -31.47 16.47
C GLN A 132 13.11 -30.66 17.43
N LYS A 133 12.53 -30.20 18.54
CA LYS A 133 13.23 -30.07 19.83
C LYS A 133 12.80 -31.24 20.70
N SER A 134 13.72 -32.10 21.13
CA SER A 134 13.74 -32.72 22.47
C SER A 134 14.90 -33.70 22.64
N SER A 135 15.55 -33.60 23.80
CA SER A 135 16.82 -34.19 24.21
C SER A 135 16.75 -35.65 24.68
N LYS A 136 17.97 -36.21 24.84
CA LYS A 136 18.39 -37.30 25.76
C LYS A 136 17.88 -38.71 25.36
N LYS A 137 18.74 -39.73 25.25
CA LYS A 137 19.57 -40.28 26.35
C LYS A 137 20.62 -41.26 25.81
N SER A 138 21.83 -41.14 26.38
CA SER A 138 23.08 -41.93 26.47
C SER A 138 23.01 -43.47 26.26
N PRO A 139 24.12 -44.28 26.25
CA PRO A 139 25.46 -43.98 26.80
C PRO A 139 26.72 -44.68 26.18
N LYS A 140 27.86 -44.34 26.81
CA LYS A 140 29.09 -45.14 27.06
C LYS A 140 30.20 -45.22 26.00
N THR A 141 31.22 -44.39 26.25
CA THR A 141 32.66 -44.65 26.08
C THR A 141 33.04 -46.09 26.44
N PRO A 142 34.11 -46.63 25.81
CA PRO A 142 35.40 -46.57 26.49
C PRO A 142 36.53 -46.06 25.58
N ILE A 143 37.42 -45.19 26.05
CA ILE A 143 38.73 -45.46 26.70
C ILE A 143 39.76 -46.00 25.70
N GLU A 144 41.01 -45.52 25.88
CA GLU A 144 42.26 -46.00 25.27
C GLU A 144 42.43 -45.63 23.79
N SER A 145 43.61 -45.30 23.30
CA SER A 145 44.94 -44.99 23.83
C SER A 145 45.79 -44.97 22.58
N ALA A 146 46.92 -44.27 22.65
CA ALA A 146 48.08 -44.52 21.80
C ALA A 146 47.87 -44.20 20.30
N GLU A 147 48.86 -43.86 19.51
CA GLU A 147 50.25 -43.52 19.69
C GLU A 147 50.73 -43.23 18.26
N SER A 148 51.67 -42.30 18.15
CA SER A 148 52.59 -42.11 17.04
C SER A 148 52.74 -43.27 16.04
N ALA A 149 52.64 -42.98 14.73
CA ALA A 149 53.53 -43.62 13.75
C ALA A 149 53.57 -42.84 12.42
N LYS A 150 54.77 -42.29 12.20
CA LYS A 150 55.40 -41.75 11.01
C LYS A 150 55.39 -42.72 9.81
N VAL A 151 55.28 -42.19 8.59
CA VAL A 151 56.12 -42.50 7.41
C VAL A 151 56.17 -41.26 6.54
#